data_AF-A0A752NEG5-F1
#
_entry.id   AF-A0A752NEG5-F1
#
_cell.length_a   1.000
_cell.length_b   1.000
_cell.length_c   1.000
_cell.angle_alpha   90.00
_cell.angle_beta   90.00
_cell.angle_gamma   90.00
#
_symmetry.space_group_name_H-M   'P 1'
#
loop_
_entity.id
_entity.type
_entity.pdbx_description
1 polymer ?
#
loop_
_entity_poly.entity_id
_entity_poly.type
_entity_poly.pdbx_seq_one_letter_code
_entity_poly.pdbx_strand_id
1 'polypeptide(L)'
;MRYRREDENGDYTFGRGDSGFFVDCPEAVAQAVKTRLQLWQGQWFLDVNEGTPYEQTIIGKQVSEVYVLAVRDRVLSTPGVNNILSMTTTTDDNQRRVNYRVTLDTIYGEGNVNV
;
A
#
# COMPACT_ATOMS: atom_id res chain seq x y z
N MET A 1 -12.42 -11.34 -0.22
CA MET A 1 -11.38 -10.59 -0.97
C MET A 1 -10.54 -11.55 -1.80
N ARG A 2 -10.33 -11.27 -3.09
CA ARG A 2 -9.51 -12.11 -3.97
C ARG A 2 -8.53 -11.24 -4.75
N TYR A 3 -7.23 -11.47 -4.56
CA TYR A 3 -6.14 -10.73 -5.23
C TYR A 3 -5.24 -11.70 -5.98
N ARG A 4 -4.75 -11.29 -7.15
CA ARG A 4 -3.80 -12.10 -7.92
C ARG A 4 -2.40 -11.95 -7.32
N ARG A 5 -1.71 -13.06 -7.07
CA ARG A 5 -0.36 -13.02 -6.47
C ARG A 5 0.62 -12.33 -7.40
N GLU A 6 1.43 -11.45 -6.80
CA GLU A 6 2.61 -10.85 -7.41
C GLU A 6 3.86 -11.70 -7.12
N ASP A 7 4.87 -11.59 -7.97
CA ASP A 7 6.22 -12.08 -7.70
C ASP A 7 7.05 -11.05 -6.90
N GLU A 8 8.35 -11.34 -6.72
CA GLU A 8 9.27 -10.46 -5.98
C GLU A 8 9.46 -9.08 -6.64
N ASN A 9 9.20 -8.96 -7.95
CA ASN A 9 9.30 -7.70 -8.70
C ASN A 9 7.97 -6.93 -8.71
N GLY A 10 6.89 -7.52 -8.20
CA GLY A 10 5.55 -6.94 -8.26
C GLY A 10 4.77 -7.31 -9.53
N ASP A 11 5.25 -8.28 -10.32
CA ASP A 11 4.56 -8.71 -11.53
C ASP A 11 3.53 -9.80 -11.24
N TYR A 12 2.41 -9.77 -11.95
CA TYR A 12 1.38 -10.79 -11.79
C TYR A 12 1.85 -12.18 -12.20
N THR A 13 1.54 -13.16 -11.35
CA THR A 13 1.85 -14.56 -11.64
C THR A 13 0.68 -15.27 -12.35
N PHE A 14 1.01 -16.08 -13.37
CA PHE A 14 0.05 -16.87 -14.16
C PHE A 14 0.41 -18.36 -14.15
N GLY A 15 -0.50 -19.22 -14.60
CA GLY A 15 -0.25 -20.66 -14.77
C GLY A 15 -0.36 -21.53 -13.52
N ARG A 16 -0.83 -20.99 -12.39
CA ARG A 16 -0.93 -21.71 -11.10
C ARG A 16 -2.37 -22.04 -10.66
N GLY A 17 -3.35 -21.94 -11.55
CA GLY A 17 -4.77 -22.14 -11.21
C GLY A 17 -5.20 -21.25 -10.03
N ASP A 18 -5.97 -21.82 -9.10
CA ASP A 18 -6.43 -21.10 -7.89
C ASP A 18 -5.30 -20.70 -6.95
N SER A 19 -4.18 -21.43 -6.94
CA SER A 19 -2.98 -21.08 -6.16
C SER A 19 -2.29 -19.81 -6.65
N GLY A 20 -2.70 -19.26 -7.80
CA GLY A 20 -2.27 -17.95 -8.29
C GLY A 20 -2.94 -16.76 -7.59
N PHE A 21 -3.80 -17.01 -6.60
CA PHE A 21 -4.54 -15.97 -5.89
C PHE A 21 -4.28 -16.03 -4.38
N PHE A 22 -4.40 -14.88 -3.75
CA PHE A 22 -4.73 -14.73 -2.35
C PHE A 22 -6.25 -14.64 -2.22
N VAL A 23 -6.83 -15.42 -1.32
CA VAL A 23 -8.27 -15.50 -1.11
C VAL A 23 -8.52 -15.41 0.39
N ASP A 24 -9.28 -14.38 0.79
CA ASP A 24 -9.75 -14.19 2.16
C ASP A 24 -8.64 -14.34 3.23
N CYS A 25 -7.48 -13.73 2.95
CA CYS A 25 -6.30 -13.81 3.82
C CYS A 25 -5.65 -12.43 4.00
N PRO A 26 -4.85 -12.23 5.07
CA PRO A 26 -4.20 -10.96 5.36
C PRO A 26 -3.30 -10.47 4.22
N GLU A 27 -2.66 -11.38 3.49
CA GLU A 27 -1.79 -11.05 2.35
C GLU A 27 -2.56 -10.41 1.19
N ALA A 28 -3.84 -10.77 0.99
CA ALA A 28 -4.68 -10.11 0.00
C ALA A 28 -4.90 -8.64 0.35
N VAL A 29 -5.17 -8.36 1.64
CA VAL A 29 -5.35 -7.00 2.16
C VAL A 29 -4.04 -6.23 2.06
N ALA A 30 -2.93 -6.85 2.46
CA ALA A 30 -1.61 -6.24 2.38
C ALA A 30 -1.23 -5.86 0.94
N GLN A 31 -1.51 -6.73 -0.03
CA GLN A 31 -1.26 -6.43 -1.44
C GLN A 31 -2.15 -5.28 -1.92
N ALA A 32 -3.42 -5.23 -1.53
CA ALA A 32 -4.30 -4.10 -1.88
C ALA A 32 -3.80 -2.76 -1.32
N VAL A 33 -3.33 -2.75 -0.07
CA VAL A 33 -2.71 -1.56 0.53
C VAL A 33 -1.48 -1.15 -0.27
N LYS A 34 -0.59 -2.09 -0.61
CA LYS A 34 0.59 -1.82 -1.44
C LYS A 34 0.21 -1.19 -2.77
N THR A 35 -0.73 -1.77 -3.51
CA THR A 35 -1.19 -1.21 -4.80
C THR A 35 -1.75 0.20 -4.64
N ARG A 36 -2.56 0.44 -3.59
CA ARG A 36 -3.16 1.76 -3.33
C ARG A 36 -2.13 2.82 -2.98
N LEU A 37 -1.06 2.45 -2.29
CA LEU A 37 0.06 3.34 -1.97
C LEU A 37 0.97 3.60 -3.17
N GLN A 38 1.04 2.68 -4.14
CA GLN A 38 1.83 2.85 -5.36
C GLN A 38 1.10 3.67 -6.44
N LEU A 39 -0.23 3.72 -6.41
CA LEU A 39 -1.02 4.57 -7.30
C LEU A 39 -0.95 6.03 -6.82
N TRP A 40 -0.42 6.92 -7.66
CA TRP A 40 -0.42 8.35 -7.36
C TRP A 40 -1.73 8.98 -7.79
N GLN A 41 -2.16 10.02 -7.07
CA GLN A 41 -3.35 10.76 -7.43
C GLN A 41 -3.23 11.29 -8.87
N GLY A 42 -4.29 11.13 -9.66
CA GLY A 42 -4.32 11.56 -11.06
C GLY A 42 -3.77 10.55 -12.08
N GLN A 43 -3.14 9.45 -11.64
CA GLN A 43 -2.63 8.42 -12.57
C GLN A 43 -3.73 7.52 -13.13
N TRP A 44 -4.84 7.34 -12.40
CA TRP A 44 -5.93 6.51 -12.89
C TRP A 44 -6.88 7.32 -13.76
N PHE A 45 -6.88 7.04 -15.07
CA PHE A 45 -7.66 7.83 -16.05
C PHE A 45 -9.18 7.81 -15.81
N LEU A 46 -9.71 6.77 -15.15
CA LEU A 46 -11.15 6.64 -14.90
C LEU A 46 -11.59 7.47 -13.69
N ASP A 47 -10.69 7.68 -12.72
CA ASP A 47 -10.92 8.52 -11.56
C ASP A 47 -9.61 9.20 -11.14
N VAL A 48 -9.47 10.45 -11.56
CA VAL A 48 -8.27 11.26 -11.26
C VAL A 48 -8.17 11.68 -9.80
N ASN A 49 -9.25 11.55 -9.02
CA ASN A 49 -9.20 11.85 -7.59
C ASN A 49 -8.59 10.70 -6.79
N GLU A 50 -8.59 9.48 -7.35
CA GLU A 50 -8.05 8.29 -6.70
C GLU A 50 -6.52 8.25 -6.79
N GLY A 51 -5.91 7.72 -5.74
CA GLY A 51 -4.47 7.58 -5.58
C GLY A 51 -3.95 8.31 -4.34
N THR A 52 -2.65 8.23 -4.11
CA THR A 52 -1.99 8.87 -2.97
C THR A 52 -1.46 10.25 -3.39
N PRO A 53 -1.77 11.34 -2.67
CA PRO A 53 -1.47 12.72 -3.07
C PRO A 53 0.01 13.09 -2.83
N TYR A 54 0.91 12.40 -3.51
CA TYR A 54 2.36 12.57 -3.35
C TYR A 54 2.87 13.89 -3.94
N GLU A 55 2.38 14.31 -5.11
CA GLU A 55 2.86 15.52 -5.81
C GLU A 55 2.64 16.81 -5.01
N GLN A 56 1.55 16.87 -4.25
CA GLN A 56 1.15 18.08 -3.50
C GLN A 56 1.98 18.31 -2.23
N THR A 57 2.83 17.35 -1.84
CA THR A 57 3.48 17.34 -0.52
C THR A 57 4.99 17.05 -0.54
N ILE A 58 5.58 16.69 -1.70
CA ILE A 58 6.92 16.07 -1.76
C ILE A 58 8.02 16.95 -2.38
N ILE A 59 7.69 18.02 -3.11
CA ILE A 59 8.75 18.84 -3.71
C ILE A 59 9.31 19.84 -2.68
N GLY A 60 10.27 19.35 -1.88
CA GLY A 60 11.24 20.19 -1.18
C GLY A 60 11.11 20.22 0.35
N LYS A 61 11.94 19.40 1.00
CA LYS A 61 12.30 19.39 2.44
C LYS A 61 11.29 18.74 3.40
N GLN A 62 11.70 17.56 3.86
CA GLN A 62 11.13 16.73 4.94
C GLN A 62 9.80 16.06 4.65
N VAL A 63 9.70 14.80 5.12
CA VAL A 63 8.43 14.09 5.27
C VAL A 63 7.58 14.91 6.26
N SER A 64 6.58 15.62 5.75
CA SER A 64 5.68 16.38 6.61
C SER A 64 4.82 15.43 7.44
N GLU A 65 4.41 15.84 8.63
CA GLU A 65 3.46 15.06 9.45
C GLU A 65 2.13 14.84 8.69
N VAL A 66 1.75 15.82 7.86
CA VAL A 66 0.60 15.77 6.96
C VAL A 66 0.69 14.60 5.97
N TYR A 67 1.88 14.31 5.45
CA TYR A 67 2.11 13.18 4.56
C TYR A 67 1.89 11.83 5.25
N VAL A 68 2.44 11.66 6.46
CA VAL A 68 2.27 10.42 7.23
C VAL A 68 0.79 10.21 7.55
N LEU A 69 0.05 11.28 7.85
CA LEU A 69 -1.40 11.23 8.06
C LEU A 69 -2.15 10.83 6.79
N ALA A 70 -1.82 11.40 5.63
CA ALA A 70 -2.45 11.04 4.35
C ALA A 70 -2.22 9.56 3.99
N VAL A 71 -1.01 9.05 4.24
CA VAL A 71 -0.69 7.63 4.03
C VAL A 71 -1.44 6.74 5.00
N ARG A 72 -1.53 7.12 6.29
CA ARG A 72 -2.34 6.39 7.29
C ARG A 72 -3.80 6.33 6.89
N ASP A 73 -4.38 7.45 6.47
CA ASP A 73 -5.76 7.52 5.99
C ASP A 73 -5.98 6.63 4.77
N ARG A 74 -5.03 6.62 3.82
CA ARG A 74 -5.06 5.75 2.65
C ARG A 74 -5.03 4.26 3.01
N VAL A 75 -4.23 3.89 4.01
CA VAL A 75 -4.15 2.53 4.55
C VAL A 75 -5.45 2.16 5.24
N LEU A 76 -5.96 2.99 6.15
CA LEU A 76 -7.19 2.74 6.91
C LEU A 76 -8.45 2.69 6.03
N SER A 77 -8.49 3.49 4.97
CA SER A 77 -9.58 3.47 3.98
C SER A 77 -9.53 2.26 3.04
N THR A 78 -8.51 1.39 3.15
CA THR A 78 -8.41 0.20 2.32
C THR A 78 -9.38 -0.88 2.81
N PRO A 79 -10.23 -1.44 1.93
CA PRO A 79 -11.16 -2.50 2.32
C PRO A 79 -10.45 -3.69 2.96
N GLY A 80 -10.96 -4.11 4.12
CA GLY A 80 -10.43 -5.25 4.89
C GLY A 80 -9.42 -4.88 5.97
N VAL A 81 -8.97 -3.62 6.04
CA VAL A 81 -8.18 -3.09 7.17
C VAL A 81 -9.12 -2.69 8.29
N ASN A 82 -8.92 -3.23 9.49
CA ASN A 82 -9.64 -2.83 10.70
C ASN A 82 -8.88 -1.75 11.46
N ASN A 83 -7.56 -1.94 11.63
CA ASN A 83 -6.71 -1.02 12.37
C ASN A 83 -5.24 -1.10 11.90
N ILE A 84 -4.48 -0.05 12.17
CA ILE A 84 -3.02 -0.04 12.04
C ILE A 84 -2.41 -0.34 13.42
N LEU A 85 -1.77 -1.49 13.56
CA LEU A 85 -1.08 -1.88 14.80
C LEU A 85 0.25 -1.13 14.95
N SER A 86 1.00 -1.00 13.86
CA SER A 86 2.24 -0.23 13.82
C SER A 86 2.50 0.35 12.44
N MET A 87 3.11 1.52 12.37
CA MET A 87 3.55 2.13 11.11
C MET A 87 4.84 2.89 11.32
N THR A 88 5.89 2.49 10.60
CA THR A 88 7.19 3.16 10.60
C THR A 88 7.50 3.64 9.20
N THR A 89 8.00 4.87 9.09
CA THR A 89 8.44 5.48 7.83
C THR A 89 9.94 5.75 7.92
N THR A 90 10.72 5.26 6.96
CA THR A 90 12.16 5.53 6.87
C THR A 90 12.47 6.18 5.54
N THR A 91 13.37 7.16 5.53
CA THR A 91 13.82 7.82 4.31
C THR A 91 15.26 7.41 4.02
N ASP A 92 15.52 6.98 2.79
CA ASP A 92 16.86 6.74 2.26
C ASP A 92 17.22 7.93 1.35
N ASP A 93 18.02 8.85 1.89
CA ASP A 93 18.45 10.07 1.18
C ASP A 93 19.39 9.77 0.00
N ASN A 94 20.17 8.68 0.08
CA ASN A 94 21.10 8.29 -0.98
C ASN A 94 20.33 7.77 -2.20
N GLN A 95 19.29 6.97 -1.96
CA GLN A 95 18.45 6.42 -3.02
C GLN A 95 17.24 7.28 -3.36
N ARG A 96 16.98 8.35 -2.59
CA ARG A 96 15.78 9.19 -2.68
C ARG A 96 14.50 8.38 -2.59
N ARG A 97 14.44 7.46 -1.63
CA ARG A 97 13.30 6.55 -1.39
C ARG A 97 12.70 6.78 -0.02
N VAL A 98 11.38 6.63 0.08
CA VAL A 98 10.66 6.52 1.35
C VAL A 98 10.18 5.09 1.44
N ASN A 99 10.46 4.43 2.57
CA ASN A 99 10.00 3.07 2.85
C ASN A 99 8.99 3.11 3.99
N TYR A 100 7.93 2.33 3.85
CA TYR A 100 6.89 2.13 4.83
C TYR A 100 6.89 0.69 5.29
N ARG A 101 6.87 0.51 6.61
CA ARG A 101 6.59 -0.78 7.24
C ARG A 101 5.34 -0.62 8.07
N VAL A 102 4.29 -1.35 7.70
CA VAL A 102 2.99 -1.27 8.35
C VAL A 102 2.56 -2.66 8.79
N THR A 103 2.18 -2.78 10.07
CA THR A 103 1.51 -3.96 10.61
C THR A 103 0.04 -3.62 10.77
N LEU A 104 -0.81 -4.45 10.19
CA LEU A 104 -2.25 -4.24 10.08
C LEU A 104 -3.00 -5.29 10.87
N ASP A 105 -4.06 -4.88 11.54
CA ASP A 105 -5.14 -5.78 11.92
C ASP A 105 -6.16 -5.78 10.79
N THR A 106 -6.42 -6.95 10.21
CA THR A 106 -7.33 -7.11 9.08
C THR A 106 -8.49 -8.02 9.47
N ILE A 107 -9.57 -8.01 8.69
CA ILE A 107 -10.70 -8.93 8.89
C ILE A 107 -10.32 -10.42 8.77
N TYR A 108 -9.11 -10.75 8.29
CA TYR A 108 -8.59 -12.10 8.16
C TYR A 108 -7.42 -12.41 9.11
N GLY A 109 -7.08 -11.48 10.01
CA GLY A 109 -5.94 -11.59 10.94
C GLY A 109 -4.83 -10.56 10.67
N GLU A 110 -3.67 -10.75 11.30
CA GLU A 110 -2.55 -9.82 11.20
C GLU A 110 -1.88 -9.89 9.82
N GLY A 111 -1.65 -8.73 9.19
CA GLY A 111 -0.99 -8.59 7.90
C GLY A 111 0.17 -7.61 7.95
N ASN A 112 1.20 -7.85 7.15
CA ASN A 112 2.37 -6.97 7.05
C ASN A 112 2.51 -6.38 5.65
N VAL A 113 2.77 -5.08 5.59
CA VAL A 113 2.97 -4.32 4.35
C VAL A 113 4.35 -3.67 4.38
N ASN A 114 5.15 -3.92 3.35
CA ASN A 114 6.43 -3.27 3.12
C ASN A 114 6.41 -2.64 1.72
N VAL A 115 6.55 -1.31 1.64
CA VAL A 115 6.49 -0.53 0.39
C VAL A 115 7.56 0.54 0.37
#